data_AF-A0A1C3XLC1-F1
#
_entry.id   AF-A0A1C3XLC1-F1
#
_cell.length_a   1.000
_cell.length_b   1.000
_cell.length_c   1.000
_cell.angle_alpha   90.00
_cell.angle_beta   90.00
_cell.angle_gamma   90.00
#
_symmetry.space_group_name_H-M   'P 1'
#
loop_
_entity.id
_entity.type
_entity.pdbx_description
1 polymer ?
#
loop_
_entity_poly.entity_id
_entity_poly.type
_entity_poly.pdbx_seq_one_letter_code
_entity_poly.pdbx_strand_id
1 'polypeptide(L)' 'MKQPIIANRPSKQALFRVHFHDGATVTTTAGNSLHAEQKARRLRPGLVESIRIVRGKR' A
#
# COMPACT_ATOMS: atom_id res chain seq x y z
N MET A 1 14.72 -30.92 11.88
CA MET A 1 13.83 -30.26 10.89
C MET A 1 13.98 -28.75 11.04
N LYS A 2 14.84 -28.11 10.24
CA LYS A 2 15.06 -26.65 10.29
C LYS A 2 14.26 -26.05 9.13
N GLN A 3 13.21 -25.29 9.45
CA GLN A 3 12.42 -24.57 8.45
C GLN A 3 13.33 -23.56 7.73
N PRO A 4 13.24 -23.42 6.40
CA PRO A 4 14.02 -22.40 5.70
C PRO A 4 13.47 -21.00 6.02
N ILE A 5 14.35 -20.13 6.49
CA ILE A 5 14.09 -18.70 6.62
C ILE A 5 13.81 -18.13 5.23
N ILE A 6 12.54 -17.83 4.96
CA ILE A 6 12.12 -17.15 3.74
C ILE A 6 12.81 -15.77 3.75
N ALA A 7 13.87 -15.62 2.96
CA ALA A 7 14.56 -14.36 2.81
C ALA A 7 13.55 -13.32 2.30
N ASN A 8 13.21 -12.37 3.17
CA ASN A 8 12.43 -11.19 2.84
C ASN A 8 13.23 -10.33 1.86
N ARG A 9 13.28 -10.72 0.58
CA ARG A 9 13.76 -9.86 -0.50
C ARG A 9 12.98 -8.56 -0.37
N PRO A 10 13.62 -7.36 -0.44
CA PRO A 10 12.87 -6.11 -0.40
C PRO A 10 11.87 -6.16 -1.55
N SER A 11 10.61 -6.44 -1.22
CA SER A 11 9.53 -6.43 -2.21
C SER A 11 9.55 -5.03 -2.79
N LYS A 12 9.65 -4.94 -4.12
CA LYS A 12 9.73 -3.66 -4.81
C LYS A 12 8.53 -2.82 -4.39
N GLN A 13 8.76 -1.86 -3.48
CA GLN A 13 7.67 -1.06 -2.95
C GLN A 13 7.25 -0.08 -4.04
N ALA A 14 5.97 -0.13 -4.41
CA ALA A 14 5.37 0.85 -5.28
C ALA A 14 4.72 1.94 -4.43
N LEU A 15 4.67 3.16 -4.97
CA LEU A 15 3.93 4.25 -4.38
C LEU A 15 2.46 4.11 -4.79
N PHE A 16 1.56 4.13 -3.82
CA PHE A 16 0.12 4.04 -4.03
C PHE A 16 -0.56 5.31 -3.52
N ARG A 17 -1.55 5.79 -4.27
CA ARG A 17 -2.49 6.83 -3.86
C ARG A 17 -3.83 6.18 -3.54
N VAL A 18 -4.27 6.32 -2.31
CA VAL A 18 -5.54 5.81 -1.79
C VAL A 18 -6.49 6.99 -1.62
N HIS A 19 -7.61 6.95 -2.31
CA HIS A 19 -8.69 7.93 -2.25
C HIS A 19 -9.79 7.38 -1.34
N PHE A 20 -10.27 8.21 -0.42
CA PHE A 20 -11.33 7.88 0.52
C PHE A 20 -12.62 8.61 0.11
N HIS A 21 -13.76 8.03 0.48
CA HIS A 21 -15.08 8.61 0.18
C HIS A 21 -15.34 9.97 0.84
N ASP A 22 -14.60 10.30 1.90
CA ASP A 22 -14.67 11.60 2.55
C ASP A 22 -13.86 12.68 1.81
N GLY A 23 -13.36 12.37 0.61
CA GLY A 23 -12.52 13.24 -0.20
C GLY A 23 -11.04 13.24 0.19
N ALA A 24 -10.65 12.51 1.24
CA ALA A 24 -9.26 12.45 1.65
C ALA A 24 -8.42 11.60 0.71
N THR A 25 -7.14 11.95 0.59
CA THR A 25 -6.17 11.18 -0.17
C THR A 25 -4.96 10.86 0.70
N VAL A 26 -4.58 9.58 0.76
CA VAL A 26 -3.36 9.12 1.43
C VAL A 26 -2.42 8.54 0.40
N THR A 27 -1.17 8.99 0.40
CA THR A 27 -0.12 8.40 -0.43
C THR A 27 0.79 7.55 0.44
N THR A 28 0.98 6.28 0.09
CA THR A 28 1.77 5.33 0.89
C THR A 28 2.54 4.35 0.00
N THR A 29 3.69 3.89 0.48
CA THR A 29 4.45 2.83 -0.19
C THR A 29 4.02 1.44 0.33
N ALA A 30 3.82 0.51 -0.59
CA ALA A 30 3.45 -0.86 -0.25
C ALA A 30 3.97 -1.86 -1.29
N GLY A 31 3.97 -3.14 -0.94
CA GLY A 31 4.28 -4.21 -1.90
C GLY A 31 3.13 -4.49 -2.88
N ASN A 32 1.88 -4.21 -2.47
CA ASN A 32 0.68 -4.37 -3.28
C ASN A 32 -0.44 -3.43 -2.79
N SER A 33 -1.54 -3.36 -3.54
CA SER A 33 -2.69 -2.50 -3.24
C SER A 33 -3.36 -2.82 -1.91
N LEU A 34 -3.47 -4.10 -1.54
CA LEU A 34 -4.08 -4.51 -0.26
C LEU A 34 -3.30 -3.96 0.95
N HIS A 35 -1.97 -4.07 0.92
CA HIS A 35 -1.13 -3.49 1.98
C HIS A 35 -1.18 -1.96 1.97
N ALA A 36 -1.31 -1.34 0.80
CA ALA A 36 -1.50 0.10 0.69
C ALA A 36 -2.81 0.55 1.37
N GLU A 37 -3.90 -0.17 1.12
CA GLU A 37 -5.20 0.08 1.76
C GLU A 37 -5.12 -0.07 3.27
N GLN A 38 -4.55 -1.18 3.76
CA GLN A 38 -4.42 -1.42 5.19
C GLN A 38 -3.60 -0.33 5.89
N LYS A 39 -2.49 0.10 5.27
CA LYS A 39 -1.71 1.24 5.78
C LYS A 39 -2.50 2.54 5.75
N ALA A 40 -3.20 2.82 4.65
CA ALA A 40 -4.00 4.03 4.52
C ALA A 40 -5.12 4.08 5.57
N ARG A 41 -5.82 2.96 5.82
CA ARG A 41 -6.88 2.85 6.82
C ARG A 41 -6.38 2.98 8.26
N ARG A 42 -5.12 2.61 8.54
CA ARG A 42 -4.47 2.87 9.84
C ARG A 42 -4.17 4.35 10.06
N LEU A 43 -3.79 5.06 8.99
CA LEU A 43 -3.52 6.50 9.05
C LEU A 43 -4.82 7.31 9.12
N ARG A 44 -5.84 6.86 8.38
CA ARG A 44 -7.16 7.47 8.36
C ARG A 44 -8.23 6.37 8.33
N PRO A 45 -8.90 6.12 9.46
CA PRO A 45 -10.05 5.24 9.49
C PRO A 45 -11.12 5.78 8.54
N GLY A 46 -11.60 4.94 7.62
CA GLY A 46 -12.59 5.35 6.63
C GLY A 46 -12.78 4.31 5.54
N LEU A 47 -13.76 4.57 4.67
CA LEU A 47 -14.03 3.76 3.49
C LEU A 47 -13.16 4.25 2.33
N VAL A 48 -12.40 3.33 1.75
CA VAL A 48 -11.56 3.59 0.59
C VAL A 48 -12.43 3.51 -0.66
N GLU A 49 -12.38 4.57 -1.46
CA GLU A 49 -13.07 4.66 -2.75
C GLU A 49 -12.22 4.06 -3.86
N SER A 50 -10.94 4.42 -3.95
CA SER A 50 -10.06 3.89 -5.00
C SER A 50 -8.59 3.86 -4.61
N ILE A 51 -7.84 2.93 -5.19
CA ILE A 51 -6.40 2.78 -4.98
C ILE A 51 -5.71 2.80 -6.35
N ARG A 52 -4.79 3.73 -6.55
CA ARG A 52 -4.04 3.89 -7.79
C ARG A 52 -2.54 3.77 -7.53
N ILE A 53 -1.83 3.07 -8.40
CA ILE A 53 -0.35 3.05 -8.36
C ILE A 53 0.15 4.36 -8.95
N VAL A 54 0.93 5.12 -8.19
CA VAL A 54 1.67 6.27 -8.68
C VAL A 54 2.91 5.73 -9.38
N ARG A 55 2.78 5.51 -10.70
CA ARG A 55 3.91 5.12 -11.54
C ARG A 55 4.78 6.37 -11.73
N GLY A 56 5.90 6.45 -11.01
CA GLY A 56 6.97 7.37 -11.38
C GLY A 56 7.43 7.03 -12.80
N LYS A 57 7.59 8.04 -13.67
CA LYS A 57 8.26 7.85 -14.96
C LYS A 57 9.65 7.29 -14.64
N ARG A 58 9.86 6.01 -14.95
CA ARG A 58 11.19 5.40 -14.94
C ARG A 58 11.91 5.85 -16.20
#